data_AF-A0A2D7XE38-F1
#
_entry.id   AF-A0A2D7XE38-F1
#
_cell.length_a   1.000
_cell.length_b   1.000
_cell.length_c   1.000
_cell.angle_alpha   90.00
_cell.angle_beta   90.00
_cell.angle_gamma   90.00
#
_symmetry.space_group_name_H-M   'P 1'
#
loop_
_entity.id
_entity.type
_entity.pdbx_description
1 polymer ?
#
loop_
_entity_poly.entity_id
_entity_poly.type
_entity_poly.pdbx_seq_one_letter_code
_entity_poly.pdbx_strand_id
1 'polypeptide(L)'
;MKELQLIQGSDQWLEARTKHFTASEAPIMMGASKKMGRNELLRLKATGNEREYSDWVQRNLFDKGHALEALARVLVEEDIGEELYPVTATDDDGWLLASMDGMTMLGARLFEHKQWNEELAADVRAGDLGPEYYWQLEQQLLVTGADEAIFVVSDGTREKWEQMIYKPVKGRAEKLIAGWKQFEKDLAEYEVVPEKPQPVGKTMESLPALRIELTGAVTASNLAEYKAHAFEVIQSINTDLQTDQDFADAEKTVKWCKDVEDRLDAAKQHALSQTASIDELFRTIDAISAETRTKRLELDRLVKAQKENRRLEIKTTAEASLKKHLDALNDRVQPVRFTVQADFAGAMKGKRTIATLQDAADTELARAKIDANQLADKIDANLKLIREAGHDFLFSDLQALALKEADDLKMLIDARITKHNAEEQAKIDAKLAAARDEIRQEEQAKAVDQAAKPVEQTAKPVEQEASKAAPSASTGLRTGCYGRTPTAKQTRPTDRQIIDCLTLQFRVHDSKVIEWLLDMDLEAASREMESAF
;
A
#
# COMPACT_ATOMS: atom_id res chain seq x y z
N MET A 1 -0.05 -25.13 -11.96
CA MET A 1 0.84 -25.46 -10.82
C MET A 1 1.56 -26.78 -11.07
N LYS A 2 2.70 -27.00 -10.42
CA LYS A 2 3.46 -28.27 -10.44
C LYS A 2 3.69 -28.77 -9.01
N GLU A 3 3.14 -29.93 -8.65
CA GLU A 3 3.41 -30.55 -7.35
C GLU A 3 4.84 -31.08 -7.26
N LEU A 4 5.48 -30.83 -6.12
CA LEU A 4 6.78 -31.37 -5.77
C LEU A 4 6.59 -32.51 -4.77
N GLN A 5 7.12 -33.70 -5.10
CA GLN A 5 7.05 -34.89 -4.26
C GLN A 5 8.06 -34.80 -3.10
N LEU A 6 7.82 -33.87 -2.18
CA LEU A 6 8.70 -33.47 -1.09
C LEU A 6 7.97 -33.56 0.25
N ILE A 7 8.59 -34.19 1.24
CA ILE A 7 8.08 -34.23 2.62
C ILE A 7 8.37 -32.87 3.27
N GLN A 8 7.34 -32.18 3.75
CA GLN A 8 7.52 -30.89 4.42
C GLN A 8 8.40 -31.04 5.68
N GLY A 9 9.31 -30.10 5.90
CA GLY A 9 10.31 -30.17 6.97
C GLY A 9 11.50 -31.10 6.72
N SER A 10 11.60 -31.78 5.56
CA SER A 10 12.79 -32.56 5.18
C SER A 10 13.89 -31.71 4.53
N ASP A 11 15.14 -32.18 4.56
CA ASP A 11 16.30 -31.53 3.93
C ASP A 11 16.06 -31.19 2.45
N GLN A 12 15.40 -32.07 1.69
CA GLN A 12 15.08 -31.85 0.27
C GLN A 12 14.04 -30.72 0.08
N TRP A 13 13.14 -30.55 1.05
CA TRP A 13 12.16 -29.45 1.07
C TRP A 13 12.82 -28.13 1.47
N LEU A 14 13.77 -28.15 2.41
CA LEU A 14 14.61 -26.98 2.73
C LEU A 14 15.46 -26.55 1.53
N GLU A 15 16.15 -27.49 0.88
CA GLU A 15 16.98 -27.24 -0.31
C GLU A 15 16.14 -26.72 -1.50
N ALA A 16 14.90 -27.17 -1.65
CA ALA A 16 13.97 -26.59 -2.63
C ALA A 16 13.61 -25.13 -2.29
N ARG A 17 13.38 -24.83 -1.00
CA ARG A 17 12.98 -23.50 -0.52
C ARG A 17 14.10 -22.45 -0.57
N THR A 18 15.38 -22.84 -0.56
CA THR A 18 16.47 -21.87 -0.80
C THR A 18 16.46 -21.34 -2.24
N LYS A 19 16.07 -22.19 -3.20
CA LYS A 19 16.14 -21.93 -4.66
C LYS A 19 14.94 -21.19 -5.26
N HIS A 20 13.81 -21.15 -4.55
CA HIS A 20 12.56 -20.53 -5.03
C HIS A 20 12.14 -19.37 -4.10
N PHE A 21 11.20 -18.54 -4.55
CA PHE A 21 10.54 -17.55 -3.70
C PHE A 21 9.33 -18.17 -3.03
N THR A 22 9.34 -18.34 -1.70
CA THR A 22 8.31 -19.13 -1.00
C THR A 22 7.16 -18.28 -0.44
N ALA A 23 5.94 -18.83 -0.39
CA ALA A 23 4.79 -18.12 0.17
C ALA A 23 5.00 -17.64 1.62
N SER A 24 5.71 -18.44 2.43
CA SER A 24 6.11 -18.07 3.79
C SER A 24 7.09 -16.88 3.87
N GLU A 25 7.78 -16.55 2.78
CA GLU A 25 8.71 -15.43 2.68
C GLU A 25 8.06 -14.18 2.06
N ALA A 26 6.90 -14.31 1.40
CA ALA A 26 6.15 -13.18 0.85
C ALA A 26 5.88 -12.04 1.85
N PRO A 27 5.40 -12.29 3.10
CA PRO A 27 5.24 -11.22 4.09
C PRO A 27 6.58 -10.60 4.55
N ILE A 28 7.72 -11.28 4.39
CA ILE A 28 9.04 -10.73 4.70
C ILE A 28 9.52 -9.85 3.54
N MET A 29 9.40 -10.33 2.30
CA MET A 29 9.70 -9.59 1.07
C MET A 29 8.88 -8.28 0.97
N MET A 30 7.60 -8.33 1.36
CA MET A 30 6.68 -7.19 1.42
C MET A 30 6.83 -6.33 2.69
N GLY A 31 7.78 -6.61 3.57
CA GLY A 31 8.07 -5.79 4.76
C GLY A 31 7.03 -5.87 5.89
N ALA A 32 6.14 -6.87 5.87
CA ALA A 32 5.03 -7.04 6.80
C ALA A 32 5.34 -7.97 7.98
N SER A 33 6.38 -8.80 7.91
CA SER A 33 6.70 -9.74 9.00
C SER A 33 7.30 -9.06 10.24
N LYS A 34 6.94 -9.58 11.42
CA LYS A 34 7.48 -9.19 12.72
C LYS A 34 8.76 -9.97 13.09
N LYS A 35 9.18 -10.96 12.29
CA LYS A 35 10.15 -12.03 12.67
C LYS A 35 11.45 -12.08 11.87
N MET A 36 11.52 -11.35 10.76
CA MET A 36 12.68 -11.26 9.86
C MET A 36 12.59 -9.94 9.07
N GLY A 37 13.73 -9.27 8.86
CA GLY A 37 13.81 -8.09 8.00
C GLY A 37 13.90 -8.43 6.51
N ARG A 38 13.49 -7.53 5.63
CA ARG A 38 13.63 -7.72 4.17
C ARG A 38 15.09 -7.87 3.75
N ASN A 39 15.99 -7.12 4.39
CA ASN A 39 17.43 -7.20 4.13
C ASN A 39 18.07 -8.47 4.72
N GLU A 40 17.47 -9.07 5.76
CA GLU A 40 17.88 -10.38 6.28
C GLU A 40 17.54 -11.49 5.27
N LEU A 41 16.36 -11.42 4.64
CA LEU A 41 15.96 -12.34 3.56
C LEU A 41 16.83 -12.18 2.31
N LEU A 42 17.13 -10.94 1.87
CA LEU A 42 18.06 -10.68 0.76
C LEU A 42 19.41 -11.36 1.01
N ARG A 43 19.97 -11.18 2.21
CA ARG A 43 21.24 -11.80 2.60
C ARG A 43 21.20 -13.33 2.54
N LEU A 44 20.14 -13.96 3.05
CA LEU A 44 19.99 -15.43 3.03
C LEU A 44 19.93 -15.95 1.59
N LYS A 45 19.09 -15.36 0.73
CA LYS A 45 18.99 -15.74 -0.69
C LYS A 45 20.28 -15.46 -1.47
N ALA A 46 20.99 -14.36 -1.18
CA ALA A 46 22.25 -14.00 -1.85
C ALA A 46 23.43 -14.88 -1.44
N THR A 47 23.47 -15.37 -0.20
CA THR A 47 24.55 -16.23 0.30
C THR A 47 24.28 -17.72 0.11
N GLY A 48 23.02 -18.12 -0.12
CA GLY A 48 22.60 -19.52 -0.13
C GLY A 48 22.60 -20.18 1.25
N ASN A 49 22.84 -19.41 2.33
CA ASN A 49 22.86 -19.91 3.69
C ASN A 49 21.43 -20.16 4.19
N GLU A 50 21.22 -21.30 4.85
CA GLU A 50 20.00 -21.55 5.61
C GLU A 50 19.97 -20.74 6.91
N ARG A 51 18.77 -20.46 7.44
CA ARG A 51 18.62 -19.82 8.75
C ARG A 51 18.70 -20.90 9.83
N GLU A 52 19.80 -20.92 10.58
CA GLU A 52 19.89 -21.77 11.78
C GLU A 52 18.83 -21.35 12.80
N TYR A 53 18.08 -22.34 13.29
CA TYR A 53 17.14 -22.21 14.40
C TYR A 53 17.65 -22.97 15.61
N SER A 54 17.39 -22.48 16.81
CA SER A 54 17.78 -23.22 18.03
C SER A 54 16.86 -24.43 18.27
N ASP A 55 17.40 -25.46 18.91
CA ASP A 55 16.67 -26.62 19.48
C ASP A 55 15.31 -26.27 20.08
N TRP A 56 15.23 -25.12 20.76
CA TRP A 56 14.01 -24.68 21.40
C TRP A 56 12.97 -24.21 20.38
N VAL A 57 13.37 -23.44 19.37
CA VAL A 57 12.45 -22.98 18.31
C VAL A 57 11.96 -24.16 17.47
N GLN A 58 12.86 -25.09 17.10
CA GLN A 58 12.49 -26.29 16.36
C GLN A 58 11.40 -27.07 17.11
N ARG A 59 11.67 -27.49 18.36
CA ARG A 59 10.75 -28.33 19.14
C ARG A 59 9.46 -27.63 19.56
N ASN A 60 9.52 -26.37 19.99
CA ASN A 60 8.37 -25.69 20.60
C ASN A 60 7.53 -24.90 19.59
N LEU A 61 8.06 -24.58 18.40
CA LEU A 61 7.38 -23.75 17.40
C LEU A 61 7.07 -24.52 16.11
N PHE A 62 8.03 -25.28 15.55
CA PHE A 62 7.82 -26.03 14.31
C PHE A 62 7.26 -27.43 14.56
N ASP A 63 7.96 -28.28 15.32
CA ASP A 63 7.53 -29.67 15.59
C ASP A 63 6.15 -29.69 16.28
N LYS A 64 5.97 -28.83 17.29
CA LYS A 64 4.68 -28.59 17.92
C LYS A 64 3.65 -27.98 16.95
N GLY A 65 4.07 -27.11 16.02
CA GLY A 65 3.20 -26.54 15.00
C GLY A 65 2.56 -27.62 14.14
N HIS A 66 3.37 -28.47 13.51
CA HIS A 66 2.90 -29.58 12.69
C HIS A 66 2.03 -30.58 13.48
N ALA A 67 2.33 -30.81 14.76
CA ALA A 67 1.51 -31.68 15.61
C ALA A 67 0.11 -31.11 15.91
N LEU A 68 -0.04 -29.77 15.99
CA LEU A 68 -1.34 -29.11 16.18
C LEU A 68 -2.09 -28.91 14.86
N GLU A 69 -1.35 -28.66 13.78
CA GLU A 69 -1.86 -28.60 12.41
C GLU A 69 -2.52 -29.93 12.01
N ALA A 70 -1.82 -31.07 12.20
CA ALA A 70 -2.36 -32.38 11.88
C ALA A 70 -3.62 -32.76 12.70
N LEU A 71 -3.76 -32.25 13.93
CA LEU A 71 -4.99 -32.40 14.73
C LEU A 71 -6.11 -31.49 14.22
N ALA A 72 -5.78 -30.26 13.85
CA ALA A 72 -6.74 -29.31 13.29
C ALA A 72 -7.24 -29.75 11.90
N ARG A 73 -6.40 -30.37 11.08
CA ARG A 73 -6.77 -30.81 9.73
C ARG A 73 -7.98 -31.75 9.74
N VAL A 74 -7.97 -32.75 10.60
CA VAL A 74 -9.11 -33.69 10.78
C VAL A 74 -10.41 -32.98 11.11
N LEU A 75 -10.34 -31.93 11.94
CA LEU A 75 -11.50 -31.12 12.31
C LEU A 75 -11.99 -30.21 11.16
N VAL A 76 -11.11 -29.79 10.25
CA VAL A 76 -11.51 -29.09 9.01
C VAL A 76 -12.10 -30.07 8.00
N GLU A 77 -11.54 -31.26 7.85
CA GLU A 77 -12.07 -32.33 6.98
C GLU A 77 -13.50 -32.73 7.41
N GLU A 78 -13.77 -32.81 8.71
CA GLU A 78 -15.13 -32.97 9.27
C GLU A 78 -16.07 -31.79 8.90
N ASP A 79 -15.59 -30.55 8.94
CA ASP A 79 -16.39 -29.35 8.65
C ASP A 79 -16.72 -29.18 7.16
N ILE A 80 -15.83 -29.58 6.26
CA ILE A 80 -16.00 -29.39 4.80
C ILE A 80 -16.48 -30.65 4.06
N GLY A 81 -16.30 -31.84 4.63
CA GLY A 81 -16.68 -33.12 4.00
C GLY A 81 -15.77 -33.55 2.83
N GLU A 82 -14.55 -33.03 2.78
CA GLU A 82 -13.52 -33.31 1.77
C GLU A 82 -12.17 -33.58 2.46
N GLU A 83 -11.39 -34.54 1.96
CA GLU A 83 -10.04 -34.87 2.47
C GLU A 83 -9.02 -33.78 2.08
N LEU A 84 -8.05 -33.52 2.98
CA LEU A 84 -7.00 -32.51 2.86
C LEU A 84 -5.60 -33.14 2.96
N TYR A 85 -4.81 -33.04 1.90
CA TYR A 85 -3.41 -33.52 1.90
C TYR A 85 -2.40 -32.37 1.93
N PRO A 86 -1.31 -32.46 2.73
CA PRO A 86 -0.22 -31.49 2.68
C PRO A 86 0.47 -31.55 1.33
N VAL A 87 0.71 -30.38 0.73
CA VAL A 87 1.26 -30.29 -0.62
C VAL A 87 2.28 -29.15 -0.69
N THR A 88 3.37 -29.38 -1.40
CA THR A 88 4.28 -28.32 -1.85
C THR A 88 4.27 -28.30 -3.36
N ALA A 89 4.08 -27.11 -3.95
CA ALA A 89 3.96 -26.91 -5.38
C ALA A 89 4.69 -25.65 -5.83
N THR A 90 5.04 -25.57 -7.12
CA THR A 90 5.41 -24.32 -7.77
C THR A 90 4.32 -23.82 -8.70
N ASP A 91 4.42 -22.56 -9.09
CA ASP A 91 3.76 -22.08 -10.32
C ASP A 91 4.27 -22.85 -11.56
N ASP A 92 3.67 -22.58 -12.72
CA ASP A 92 4.01 -23.31 -13.95
C ASP A 92 5.36 -22.92 -14.56
N ASP A 93 5.95 -21.79 -14.16
CA ASP A 93 7.30 -21.39 -14.57
C ASP A 93 8.39 -21.97 -13.64
N GLY A 94 8.05 -22.31 -12.40
CA GLY A 94 9.01 -22.74 -11.38
C GLY A 94 9.67 -21.57 -10.65
N TRP A 95 8.98 -20.44 -10.54
CA TRP A 95 9.49 -19.19 -9.97
C TRP A 95 9.01 -18.98 -8.53
N LEU A 96 7.69 -19.06 -8.32
CA LEU A 96 7.07 -19.06 -6.99
C LEU A 96 6.87 -20.49 -6.49
N LEU A 97 7.17 -20.70 -5.21
CA LEU A 97 6.88 -21.95 -4.48
C LEU A 97 5.87 -21.68 -3.37
N ALA A 98 4.96 -22.62 -3.16
CA ALA A 98 4.03 -22.62 -2.04
C ALA A 98 4.07 -23.99 -1.35
N SER A 99 4.02 -23.96 -0.02
CA SER A 99 3.72 -25.13 0.80
C SER A 99 2.43 -24.80 1.54
N MET A 100 1.50 -25.76 1.55
CA MET A 100 0.19 -25.66 2.20
C MET A 100 0.06 -26.79 3.21
N ASP A 101 -0.54 -26.50 4.35
CA ASP A 101 -0.80 -27.50 5.39
C ASP A 101 -1.84 -28.53 4.91
N GLY A 102 -2.77 -28.09 4.06
CA GLY A 102 -3.65 -28.98 3.30
C GLY A 102 -4.17 -28.37 1.99
N MET A 103 -4.63 -29.23 1.09
CA MET A 103 -5.39 -28.86 -0.11
C MET A 103 -6.37 -29.99 -0.44
N THR A 104 -7.54 -29.67 -0.99
CA THR A 104 -8.51 -30.72 -1.39
C THR A 104 -8.08 -31.41 -2.70
N MET A 105 -8.56 -32.63 -2.93
CA MET A 105 -8.18 -33.47 -4.09
C MET A 105 -8.46 -32.88 -5.47
N LEU A 106 -9.27 -31.81 -5.56
CA LEU A 106 -9.54 -31.07 -6.81
C LEU A 106 -8.75 -29.74 -6.91
N GLY A 107 -7.92 -29.40 -5.91
CA GLY A 107 -7.19 -28.13 -5.85
C GLY A 107 -8.07 -26.90 -5.58
N ALA A 108 -9.35 -27.08 -5.22
CA ALA A 108 -10.32 -25.98 -5.13
C ALA A 108 -10.20 -25.17 -3.83
N ARG A 109 -9.87 -25.82 -2.71
CA ARG A 109 -9.62 -25.16 -1.41
C ARG A 109 -8.27 -25.50 -0.84
N LEU A 110 -7.66 -24.51 -0.20
CA LEU A 110 -6.44 -24.68 0.61
C LEU A 110 -6.78 -24.69 2.10
N PHE A 111 -5.88 -25.23 2.91
CA PHE A 111 -5.91 -25.17 4.37
C PHE A 111 -4.56 -24.64 4.88
N GLU A 112 -4.62 -23.73 5.84
CA GLU A 112 -3.47 -23.08 6.47
C GLU A 112 -3.72 -22.95 7.99
N HIS A 113 -2.79 -23.44 8.80
CA HIS A 113 -2.88 -23.46 10.26
C HIS A 113 -1.91 -22.49 10.93
N LYS A 114 -2.35 -21.89 12.05
CA LYS A 114 -1.49 -21.21 13.02
C LYS A 114 -1.81 -21.68 14.44
N GLN A 115 -0.77 -21.86 15.25
CA GLN A 115 -0.91 -22.10 16.69
C GLN A 115 -1.67 -20.95 17.37
N TRP A 116 -2.52 -21.27 18.34
CA TRP A 116 -3.33 -20.28 19.07
C TRP A 116 -2.52 -19.08 19.59
N ASN A 117 -3.00 -17.89 19.23
CA ASN A 117 -2.57 -16.61 19.75
C ASN A 117 -3.81 -15.72 19.88
N GLU A 118 -3.98 -15.06 21.04
CA GLU A 118 -5.23 -14.36 21.35
C GLU A 118 -5.50 -13.14 20.45
N GLU A 119 -4.45 -12.44 20.00
CA GLU A 119 -4.56 -11.33 19.05
C GLU A 119 -5.01 -11.86 17.68
N LEU A 120 -4.31 -12.87 17.16
CA LEU A 120 -4.63 -13.46 15.85
C LEU A 120 -6.00 -14.16 15.83
N ALA A 121 -6.41 -14.78 16.94
CA ALA A 121 -7.75 -15.34 17.08
C ALA A 121 -8.83 -14.26 17.05
N ALA A 122 -8.58 -13.08 17.65
CA ALA A 122 -9.48 -11.94 17.57
C ALA A 122 -9.51 -11.33 16.15
N ASP A 123 -8.36 -11.19 15.48
CA ASP A 123 -8.25 -10.73 14.09
C ASP A 123 -9.07 -11.62 13.13
N VAL A 124 -8.92 -12.94 13.26
CA VAL A 124 -9.66 -13.94 12.45
C VAL A 124 -11.16 -13.89 12.74
N ARG A 125 -11.57 -13.80 14.02
CA ARG A 125 -12.98 -13.66 14.42
C ARG A 125 -13.61 -12.35 13.91
N ALA A 126 -12.81 -11.30 13.73
CA ALA A 126 -13.23 -10.04 13.12
C ALA A 126 -13.20 -10.04 11.58
N GLY A 127 -12.52 -11.02 10.96
CA GLY A 127 -12.27 -11.10 9.53
C GLY A 127 -11.17 -10.15 9.01
N ASP A 128 -10.44 -9.47 9.90
CA ASP A 128 -9.41 -8.47 9.55
C ASP A 128 -8.00 -9.10 9.60
N LEU A 129 -7.74 -10.02 8.67
CA LEU A 129 -6.48 -10.74 8.63
C LEU A 129 -5.31 -9.81 8.25
N GLY A 130 -4.31 -9.70 9.13
CA GLY A 130 -3.15 -8.83 8.93
C GLY A 130 -2.20 -9.24 7.77
N PRO A 131 -1.35 -8.29 7.29
CA PRO A 131 -0.46 -8.50 6.15
C PRO A 131 0.66 -9.52 6.38
N GLU A 132 0.98 -9.85 7.65
CA GLU A 132 1.91 -10.95 7.96
C GLU A 132 1.37 -12.32 7.52
N TYR A 133 0.06 -12.44 7.29
CA TYR A 133 -0.61 -13.68 6.89
C TYR A 133 -1.20 -13.61 5.47
N TYR A 134 -1.91 -12.54 5.10
CA TYR A 134 -2.56 -12.52 3.79
C TYR A 134 -1.58 -12.55 2.60
N TRP A 135 -0.33 -12.07 2.76
CA TRP A 135 0.67 -12.22 1.69
C TRP A 135 1.11 -13.67 1.48
N GLN A 136 1.07 -14.52 2.52
CA GLN A 136 1.29 -15.96 2.37
C GLN A 136 0.12 -16.59 1.60
N LEU A 137 -1.12 -16.29 2.01
CA LEU A 137 -2.33 -16.84 1.38
C LEU A 137 -2.47 -16.42 -0.09
N GLU A 138 -2.21 -15.15 -0.41
CA GLU A 138 -2.22 -14.64 -1.79
C GLU A 138 -1.20 -15.38 -2.68
N GLN A 139 0.00 -15.70 -2.18
CA GLN A 139 0.95 -16.49 -2.96
C GLN A 139 0.54 -17.96 -3.08
N GLN A 140 -0.02 -18.57 -2.03
CA GLN A 140 -0.51 -19.95 -2.11
C GLN A 140 -1.62 -20.07 -3.17
N LEU A 141 -2.61 -19.17 -3.13
CA LEU A 141 -3.72 -19.11 -4.09
C LEU A 141 -3.23 -18.79 -5.51
N LEU A 142 -2.24 -17.89 -5.66
CA LEU A 142 -1.61 -17.60 -6.95
C LEU A 142 -0.84 -18.80 -7.54
N VAL A 143 -0.16 -19.59 -6.69
CA VAL A 143 0.62 -20.76 -7.11
C VAL A 143 -0.30 -21.92 -7.51
N THR A 144 -1.37 -22.17 -6.76
CA THR A 144 -2.28 -23.31 -7.01
C THR A 144 -3.38 -23.02 -8.02
N GLY A 145 -3.90 -21.79 -8.04
CA GLY A 145 -5.14 -21.43 -8.75
C GLY A 145 -6.42 -21.75 -7.98
N ALA A 146 -6.33 -22.04 -6.68
CA ALA A 146 -7.49 -22.34 -5.82
C ALA A 146 -8.39 -21.12 -5.56
N ASP A 147 -9.69 -21.35 -5.32
CA ASP A 147 -10.70 -20.30 -5.13
C ASP A 147 -10.65 -19.62 -3.75
N GLU A 148 -10.27 -20.39 -2.73
CA GLU A 148 -10.30 -19.97 -1.32
C GLU A 148 -9.33 -20.75 -0.42
N ALA A 149 -8.91 -20.13 0.69
CA ALA A 149 -8.09 -20.75 1.72
C ALA A 149 -8.81 -20.72 3.07
N ILE A 150 -8.89 -21.86 3.73
CA ILE A 150 -9.42 -22.03 5.08
C ILE A 150 -8.27 -21.72 6.05
N PHE A 151 -8.31 -20.55 6.68
CA PHE A 151 -7.29 -20.11 7.63
C PHE A 151 -7.78 -20.39 9.06
N VAL A 152 -7.04 -21.24 9.79
CA VAL A 152 -7.42 -21.71 11.13
C VAL A 152 -6.38 -21.30 12.17
N VAL A 153 -6.86 -20.80 13.31
CA VAL A 153 -6.07 -20.48 14.49
C VAL A 153 -6.55 -21.38 15.63
N SER A 154 -5.73 -22.37 16.02
CA SER A 154 -6.13 -23.30 17.08
C SER A 154 -4.98 -23.91 17.88
N ASP A 155 -5.31 -24.55 19.01
CA ASP A 155 -4.41 -25.44 19.74
C ASP A 155 -4.63 -26.92 19.42
N GLY A 156 -5.16 -27.23 18.22
CA GLY A 156 -5.52 -28.58 17.80
C GLY A 156 -6.84 -29.08 18.39
N THR A 157 -7.57 -28.25 19.15
CA THR A 157 -8.87 -28.59 19.76
C THR A 157 -9.98 -27.62 19.34
N ARG A 158 -11.24 -28.04 19.51
CA ARG A 158 -12.41 -27.15 19.35
C ARG A 158 -12.61 -26.17 20.53
N GLU A 159 -11.85 -26.29 21.62
CA GLU A 159 -11.96 -25.36 22.77
C GLU A 159 -11.28 -24.02 22.49
N LYS A 160 -10.22 -24.03 21.69
CA LYS A 160 -9.54 -22.84 21.17
C LYS A 160 -9.47 -22.92 19.66
N TRP A 161 -10.53 -22.46 19.01
CA TRP A 161 -10.73 -22.57 17.58
C TRP A 161 -11.33 -21.29 17.02
N GLU A 162 -10.62 -20.64 16.10
CA GLU A 162 -11.16 -19.57 15.26
C GLU A 162 -10.77 -19.85 13.81
N GLN A 163 -11.68 -19.60 12.87
CA GLN A 163 -11.43 -19.84 11.44
C GLN A 163 -12.09 -18.78 10.55
N MET A 164 -11.48 -18.53 9.40
CA MET A 164 -12.07 -17.70 8.36
C MET A 164 -11.78 -18.26 6.96
N ILE A 165 -12.68 -17.98 6.02
CA ILE A 165 -12.44 -18.22 4.59
C ILE A 165 -11.78 -16.98 4.00
N TYR A 166 -10.53 -17.13 3.57
CA TYR A 166 -9.81 -16.11 2.80
C TYR A 166 -10.01 -16.32 1.29
N LYS A 167 -10.16 -15.23 0.54
CA LYS A 167 -10.32 -15.23 -0.93
C LYS A 167 -9.38 -14.20 -1.57
N PRO A 168 -8.90 -14.43 -2.81
CA PRO A 168 -8.00 -13.49 -3.49
C PRO A 168 -8.61 -12.08 -3.59
N VAL A 169 -7.86 -11.06 -3.21
CA VAL A 169 -8.30 -9.66 -3.30
C VAL A 169 -7.68 -9.00 -4.52
N LYS A 170 -8.52 -8.54 -5.46
CA LYS A 170 -8.11 -7.88 -6.71
C LYS A 170 -6.99 -6.85 -6.48
N GLY A 171 -5.86 -6.99 -7.17
CA GLY A 171 -4.69 -6.12 -7.02
C GLY A 171 -3.64 -6.61 -6.00
N ARG A 172 -3.91 -7.63 -5.18
CA ARG A 172 -2.91 -8.19 -4.25
C ARG A 172 -1.93 -9.12 -4.96
N ALA A 173 -2.39 -10.09 -5.74
CA ALA A 173 -1.53 -10.97 -6.55
C ALA A 173 -0.58 -10.16 -7.46
N GLU A 174 -1.08 -9.12 -8.14
CA GLU A 174 -0.28 -8.25 -9.02
C GLU A 174 0.77 -7.43 -8.24
N LYS A 175 0.46 -7.03 -7.00
CA LYS A 175 1.42 -6.38 -6.08
C LYS A 175 2.46 -7.36 -5.53
N LEU A 176 2.08 -8.60 -5.25
CA LEU A 176 2.99 -9.66 -4.78
C LEU A 176 3.99 -10.05 -5.88
N ILE A 177 3.51 -10.23 -7.12
CA ILE A 177 4.37 -10.45 -8.31
C ILE A 177 5.31 -9.26 -8.53
N ALA A 178 4.82 -8.02 -8.42
CA ALA A 178 5.66 -6.83 -8.55
C ALA A 178 6.68 -6.70 -7.40
N GLY A 179 6.30 -7.15 -6.19
CA GLY A 179 7.17 -7.28 -5.03
C GLY A 179 8.34 -8.22 -5.28
N TRP A 180 8.07 -9.46 -5.71
CA TRP A 180 9.12 -10.42 -6.05
C TRP A 180 10.01 -9.90 -7.19
N LYS A 181 9.45 -9.29 -8.24
CA LYS A 181 10.22 -8.64 -9.32
C LYS A 181 11.06 -7.45 -8.89
N GLN A 182 10.75 -6.80 -7.76
CA GLN A 182 11.62 -5.79 -7.16
C GLN A 182 12.67 -6.43 -6.24
N PHE A 183 12.30 -7.48 -5.51
CA PHE A 183 13.21 -8.27 -4.70
C PHE A 183 14.32 -8.93 -5.54
N GLU A 184 14.00 -9.47 -6.71
CA GLU A 184 14.99 -9.99 -7.67
C GLU A 184 15.99 -8.93 -8.14
N LYS A 185 15.53 -7.71 -8.41
CA LYS A 185 16.41 -6.59 -8.79
C LYS A 185 17.31 -6.18 -7.63
N ASP A 186 16.74 -6.01 -6.44
CA ASP A 186 17.49 -5.66 -5.25
C ASP A 186 18.47 -6.79 -4.85
N LEU A 187 18.16 -8.06 -5.16
CA LEU A 187 19.03 -9.24 -4.98
C LEU A 187 20.16 -9.30 -6.02
N ALA A 188 19.89 -8.93 -7.28
CA ALA A 188 20.91 -8.82 -8.31
C ALA A 188 21.84 -7.58 -8.11
N GLU A 189 21.34 -6.54 -7.45
CA GLU A 189 22.10 -5.37 -6.98
C GLU A 189 22.75 -5.59 -5.59
N TYR A 190 22.55 -6.75 -4.94
CA TYR A 190 23.02 -7.01 -3.57
C TYR A 190 24.52 -7.37 -3.53
N GLU A 191 25.35 -6.38 -3.21
CA GLU A 191 26.73 -6.65 -2.80
C GLU A 191 26.75 -7.34 -1.43
N VAL A 192 27.31 -8.54 -1.36
CA VAL A 192 27.51 -9.29 -0.09
C VAL A 192 28.60 -8.62 0.74
N VAL A 193 28.25 -7.53 1.42
CA VAL A 193 29.09 -6.91 2.44
C VAL A 193 29.29 -7.91 3.59
N PRO A 194 30.53 -8.35 3.90
CA PRO A 194 30.76 -9.25 5.01
C PRO A 194 30.23 -8.63 6.29
N GLU A 195 29.42 -9.37 7.05
CA GLU A 195 28.82 -8.88 8.28
C GLU A 195 29.93 -8.61 9.31
N LYS A 196 30.37 -7.35 9.38
CA LYS A 196 31.20 -6.87 10.49
C LYS A 196 30.44 -7.24 11.77
N PRO A 197 31.05 -7.98 12.71
CA PRO A 197 30.34 -8.47 13.89
C PRO A 197 29.69 -7.28 14.58
N GLN A 198 28.39 -7.39 14.91
CA GLN A 198 27.65 -6.27 15.50
C GLN A 198 28.47 -5.69 16.65
N PRO A 199 28.72 -4.38 16.68
CA PRO A 199 29.70 -3.80 17.58
C PRO A 199 29.23 -3.96 19.03
N VAL A 200 29.72 -5.02 19.68
CA VAL A 200 29.47 -5.25 21.09
C VAL A 200 30.39 -4.31 21.83
N GLY A 201 29.83 -3.21 22.33
CA GLY A 201 30.61 -2.22 23.07
C GLY A 201 31.47 -2.87 24.15
N LYS A 202 32.72 -2.46 24.29
CA LYS A 202 33.59 -2.89 25.39
C LYS A 202 33.10 -2.25 26.68
N THR A 203 33.08 -3.03 27.76
CA THR A 203 32.92 -2.49 29.11
C THR A 203 34.29 -2.01 29.58
N MET A 204 34.41 -0.73 29.90
CA MET A 204 35.61 -0.17 30.52
C MET A 204 35.96 -0.94 31.80
N GLU A 205 37.26 -1.07 32.09
CA GLU A 205 37.73 -1.73 33.30
C GLU A 205 37.16 -1.03 34.56
N SER A 206 36.94 -1.79 35.62
CA SER A 206 36.39 -1.24 36.85
C SER A 206 37.47 -0.48 37.63
N LEU A 207 37.23 0.80 37.90
CA LEU A 207 38.07 1.58 38.83
C LEU A 207 38.30 0.80 40.14
N PRO A 208 39.50 0.84 40.72
CA PRO A 208 39.84 0.11 41.94
C PRO A 208 38.96 0.55 43.12
N ALA A 209 38.77 -0.33 44.10
CA ALA A 209 37.94 -0.01 45.26
C ALA A 209 38.49 1.19 46.04
N LEU A 210 37.67 2.23 46.19
CA LEU A 210 37.97 3.39 47.02
C LEU A 210 37.92 2.98 48.50
N ARG A 211 39.08 2.99 49.17
CA ARG A 211 39.22 2.61 50.59
C ARG A 211 39.36 3.86 51.45
N ILE A 212 38.50 3.96 52.45
CA ILE A 212 38.45 5.09 53.39
C ILE A 212 38.27 4.49 54.79
N GLU A 213 39.28 4.61 55.65
CA GLU A 213 39.22 4.17 57.05
C GLU A 213 39.15 5.38 57.98
N LEU A 214 38.19 5.33 58.90
CA LEU A 214 37.73 6.47 59.70
C LEU A 214 37.57 6.06 61.16
N THR A 215 38.33 6.69 62.05
CA THR A 215 38.13 6.62 63.51
C THR A 215 38.43 7.99 64.11
N GLY A 216 37.43 8.88 64.16
CA GLY A 216 37.55 10.29 64.59
C GLY A 216 38.27 11.21 63.60
N ALA A 217 39.19 10.67 62.82
CA ALA A 217 39.80 11.27 61.63
C ALA A 217 40.05 10.16 60.57
N VAL A 218 40.46 10.54 59.36
CA VAL A 218 40.92 9.58 58.34
C VAL A 218 42.24 8.97 58.80
N THR A 219 42.28 7.65 58.97
CA THR A 219 43.48 6.91 59.40
C THR A 219 44.27 6.34 58.23
N ALA A 220 43.57 5.91 57.17
CA ALA A 220 44.17 5.48 55.91
C ALA A 220 43.21 5.71 54.74
N SER A 221 43.74 6.10 53.58
CA SER A 221 42.97 6.13 52.32
C SER A 221 43.89 6.07 51.09
N ASN A 222 43.42 5.41 50.03
CA ASN A 222 44.09 5.37 48.71
C ASN A 222 43.66 6.53 47.78
N LEU A 223 43.10 7.60 48.34
CA LEU A 223 42.45 8.69 47.59
C LEU A 223 43.32 9.33 46.51
N ALA A 224 44.61 9.54 46.75
CA ALA A 224 45.52 10.18 45.78
C ALA A 224 45.79 9.27 44.57
N GLU A 225 46.03 7.97 44.82
CA GLU A 225 46.24 6.94 43.79
C GLU A 225 44.94 6.72 42.98
N TYR A 226 43.82 6.58 43.69
CA TYR A 226 42.49 6.47 43.09
C TYR A 226 42.17 7.68 42.20
N LYS A 227 42.49 8.91 42.63
CA LYS A 227 42.30 10.12 41.84
C LYS A 227 43.16 10.12 40.58
N ALA A 228 44.44 9.82 40.70
CA ALA A 228 45.37 9.82 39.57
C ALA A 228 44.90 8.82 38.49
N HIS A 229 44.60 7.59 38.89
CA HIS A 229 44.16 6.54 37.99
C HIS A 229 42.72 6.76 37.46
N ALA A 230 41.80 7.33 38.25
CA ALA A 230 40.49 7.71 37.74
C ALA A 230 40.59 8.80 36.66
N PHE A 231 41.44 9.81 36.85
CA PHE A 231 41.69 10.83 35.82
C PHE A 231 42.35 10.25 34.57
N GLU A 232 43.34 9.36 34.72
CA GLU A 232 43.97 8.61 33.62
C GLU A 232 42.93 7.83 32.80
N VAL A 233 42.07 7.04 33.47
CA VAL A 233 41.01 6.28 32.80
C VAL A 233 40.00 7.20 32.12
N ILE A 234 39.53 8.28 32.77
CA ILE A 234 38.56 9.21 32.16
C ILE A 234 39.17 9.96 30.96
N GLN A 235 40.47 10.26 30.98
CA GLN A 235 41.18 10.89 29.85
C GLN A 235 41.49 9.90 28.72
N SER A 236 41.59 8.60 29.00
CA SER A 236 41.75 7.54 27.98
C SER A 236 40.47 7.25 27.17
N ILE A 237 39.31 7.76 27.60
CA ILE A 237 38.03 7.58 26.91
C ILE A 237 38.08 8.24 25.52
N ASN A 238 37.97 7.43 24.46
CA ASN A 238 37.92 7.94 23.08
C ASN A 238 36.71 8.86 22.87
N THR A 239 36.96 10.09 22.41
CA THR A 239 35.94 11.04 21.95
C THR A 239 35.98 11.31 20.44
N ASP A 240 36.98 10.77 19.73
CA ASP A 240 37.03 10.77 18.27
C ASP A 240 36.35 9.49 17.74
N LEU A 241 35.02 9.53 17.72
CA LEU A 241 34.19 8.38 17.36
C LEU A 241 34.07 8.28 15.84
N GLN A 242 34.79 7.36 15.22
CA GLN A 242 34.89 7.23 13.76
C GLN A 242 34.19 5.98 13.21
N THR A 243 34.10 4.90 14.00
CA THR A 243 33.53 3.60 13.58
C THR A 243 32.32 3.20 14.42
N ASP A 244 31.48 2.31 13.89
CA ASP A 244 30.32 1.78 14.62
C ASP A 244 30.71 1.10 15.96
N GLN A 245 31.95 0.61 16.08
CA GLN A 245 32.50 0.10 17.33
C GLN A 245 32.77 1.22 18.35
N ASP A 246 33.33 2.35 17.92
CA ASP A 246 33.55 3.50 18.80
C ASP A 246 32.22 4.01 19.38
N PHE A 247 31.14 4.04 18.58
CA PHE A 247 29.82 4.44 19.06
C PHE A 247 29.20 3.45 20.04
N ALA A 248 29.41 2.13 19.86
CA ALA A 248 28.95 1.13 20.81
C ALA A 248 29.77 1.10 22.12
N ASP A 249 31.09 1.29 22.01
CA ASP A 249 31.99 1.48 23.15
C ASP A 249 31.59 2.76 23.92
N ALA A 250 31.29 3.86 23.21
CA ALA A 250 30.80 5.10 23.79
C ALA A 250 29.44 4.94 24.50
N GLU A 251 28.48 4.19 23.95
CA GLU A 251 27.20 3.93 24.64
C GLU A 251 27.39 3.18 25.96
N LYS A 252 28.25 2.16 26.00
CA LYS A 252 28.57 1.47 27.26
C LYS A 252 29.40 2.33 28.20
N THR A 253 30.27 3.18 27.68
CA THR A 253 31.07 4.14 28.46
C THR A 253 30.20 5.22 29.09
N VAL A 254 29.18 5.75 28.39
CA VAL A 254 28.19 6.68 28.95
C VAL A 254 27.46 6.06 30.16
N LYS A 255 27.11 4.77 30.08
CA LYS A 255 26.55 4.04 31.22
C LYS A 255 27.58 3.84 32.33
N TRP A 256 28.78 3.36 32.03
CA TRP A 256 29.86 3.14 33.01
C TRP A 256 30.19 4.44 33.77
N CYS A 257 30.28 5.58 33.09
CA CYS A 257 30.48 6.88 33.74
C CYS A 257 29.33 7.24 34.68
N LYS A 258 28.09 6.83 34.37
CA LYS A 258 26.95 7.04 35.26
C LYS A 258 27.01 6.12 36.49
N ASP A 259 27.35 4.85 36.29
CA ASP A 259 27.59 3.89 37.38
C ASP A 259 28.77 4.33 38.29
N VAL A 260 29.76 5.06 37.75
CA VAL A 260 30.85 5.70 38.50
C VAL A 260 30.39 6.94 39.28
N GLU A 261 29.60 7.85 38.67
CA GLU A 261 28.97 8.98 39.37
C GLU A 261 28.19 8.51 40.61
N ASP A 262 27.38 7.47 40.47
CA ASP A 262 26.52 6.99 41.56
C ASP A 262 27.31 6.29 42.68
N ARG A 263 28.44 5.63 42.35
CA ARG A 263 29.38 5.11 43.36
C ARG A 263 30.11 6.22 44.11
N LEU A 264 30.47 7.30 43.42
CA LEU A 264 31.16 8.45 44.01
C LEU A 264 30.25 9.24 44.96
N ASP A 265 28.98 9.45 44.61
CA ASP A 265 28.01 10.04 45.54
C ASP A 265 27.73 9.10 46.73
N ALA A 266 27.54 7.80 46.51
CA ALA A 266 27.37 6.85 47.62
C ALA A 266 28.54 6.87 48.62
N ALA A 267 29.79 6.95 48.12
CA ALA A 267 30.98 7.13 48.97
C ALA A 267 30.99 8.49 49.71
N LYS A 268 30.49 9.56 49.06
CA LYS A 268 30.33 10.89 49.67
C LYS A 268 29.32 10.87 50.81
N GLN A 269 28.14 10.27 50.61
CA GLN A 269 27.11 10.13 51.64
C GLN A 269 27.59 9.28 52.82
N HIS A 270 28.32 8.19 52.56
CA HIS A 270 28.94 7.37 53.60
C HIS A 270 29.92 8.18 54.46
N ALA A 271 30.82 8.95 53.84
CA ALA A 271 31.77 9.80 54.56
C ALA A 271 31.10 10.94 55.35
N LEU A 272 30.06 11.57 54.80
CA LEU A 272 29.26 12.60 55.48
C LEU A 272 28.60 12.09 56.78
N SER A 273 28.30 10.79 56.87
CA SER A 273 27.71 10.19 58.06
C SER A 273 28.67 10.05 59.26
N GLN A 274 29.99 10.20 59.05
CA GLN A 274 30.99 9.76 60.03
C GLN A 274 31.71 10.89 60.78
N THR A 275 32.00 12.05 60.18
CA THR A 275 32.66 13.18 60.90
C THR A 275 32.61 14.52 60.14
N ALA A 276 32.86 15.61 60.86
CA ALA A 276 32.58 16.99 60.42
C ALA A 276 33.75 17.77 59.78
N SER A 277 34.86 17.14 59.39
CA SER A 277 35.97 17.82 58.69
C SER A 277 36.75 16.88 57.77
N ILE A 278 36.30 16.78 56.51
CA ILE A 278 36.89 15.90 55.49
C ILE A 278 36.98 16.59 54.10
N ASP A 279 37.31 17.89 54.10
CA ASP A 279 37.35 18.76 52.91
C ASP A 279 38.09 18.17 51.70
N GLU A 280 39.26 17.57 51.90
CA GLU A 280 40.09 17.05 50.81
C GLU A 280 39.47 15.82 50.11
N LEU A 281 38.77 14.98 50.88
CA LEU A 281 37.98 13.86 50.34
C LEU A 281 36.85 14.39 49.47
N PHE A 282 36.06 15.34 49.97
CA PHE A 282 34.94 15.91 49.23
C PHE A 282 35.41 16.64 47.96
N ARG A 283 36.45 17.48 48.06
CA ARG A 283 37.05 18.15 46.88
C ARG A 283 37.58 17.17 45.84
N THR A 284 38.09 16.00 46.26
CA THR A 284 38.58 14.98 45.33
C THR A 284 37.45 14.18 44.69
N ILE A 285 36.46 13.73 45.46
CA ILE A 285 35.26 13.07 44.93
C ILE A 285 34.52 13.99 43.96
N ASP A 286 34.37 15.27 44.30
CA ASP A 286 33.69 16.26 43.45
C ASP A 286 34.49 16.57 42.17
N ALA A 287 35.83 16.59 42.23
CA ALA A 287 36.65 16.74 41.04
C ALA A 287 36.53 15.53 40.08
N ILE A 288 36.61 14.30 40.59
CA ILE A 288 36.46 13.09 39.77
C ILE A 288 35.03 13.00 39.20
N SER A 289 34.02 13.32 40.01
CA SER A 289 32.62 13.35 39.58
C SER A 289 32.37 14.41 38.49
N ALA A 290 32.97 15.59 38.62
CA ALA A 290 32.85 16.66 37.62
C ALA A 290 33.49 16.29 36.28
N GLU A 291 34.68 15.68 36.30
CA GLU A 291 35.37 15.21 35.10
C GLU A 291 34.61 14.06 34.42
N THR A 292 34.20 13.05 35.21
CA THR A 292 33.37 11.92 34.76
C THR A 292 32.08 12.41 34.10
N ARG A 293 31.38 13.36 34.73
CA ARG A 293 30.14 13.96 34.23
C ARG A 293 30.36 14.77 32.96
N THR A 294 31.48 15.48 32.85
CA THR A 294 31.83 16.26 31.65
C THR A 294 32.06 15.33 30.47
N LYS A 295 32.91 14.30 30.64
CA LYS A 295 33.18 13.28 29.60
C LYS A 295 31.94 12.49 29.22
N ARG A 296 31.07 12.15 30.19
CA ARG A 296 29.78 11.48 29.93
C ARG A 296 28.83 12.34 29.09
N LEU A 297 28.71 13.63 29.40
CA LEU A 297 27.84 14.56 28.66
C LEU A 297 28.39 14.89 27.27
N GLU A 298 29.71 14.84 27.09
CA GLU A 298 30.37 14.91 25.78
C GLU A 298 30.04 13.68 24.93
N LEU A 299 30.30 12.47 25.41
CA LEU A 299 29.96 11.23 24.70
C LEU A 299 28.46 11.10 24.39
N ASP A 300 27.58 11.41 25.35
CA ASP A 300 26.12 11.35 25.17
C ASP A 300 25.66 12.28 24.03
N ARG A 301 26.29 13.45 23.88
CA ARG A 301 26.04 14.35 22.74
C ARG A 301 26.57 13.79 21.43
N LEU A 302 27.79 13.26 21.40
CA LEU A 302 28.41 12.69 20.19
C LEU A 302 27.63 11.49 19.66
N VAL A 303 27.24 10.55 20.54
CA VAL A 303 26.41 9.38 20.19
C VAL A 303 25.04 9.81 19.66
N LYS A 304 24.39 10.82 20.27
CA LYS A 304 23.10 11.34 19.78
C LYS A 304 23.24 12.03 18.43
N ALA A 305 24.26 12.87 18.26
CA ALA A 305 24.55 13.55 17.00
C ALA A 305 24.77 12.52 15.87
N GLN A 306 25.59 11.49 16.11
CA GLN A 306 25.84 10.45 15.10
C GLN A 306 24.58 9.66 14.76
N LYS A 307 23.73 9.31 15.74
CA LYS A 307 22.48 8.56 15.47
C LYS A 307 21.52 9.34 14.59
N GLU A 308 21.38 10.65 14.80
CA GLU A 308 20.55 11.48 13.92
C GLU A 308 21.23 11.77 12.57
N ASN A 309 22.56 11.98 12.53
CA ASN A 309 23.32 12.10 11.28
C ASN A 309 23.16 10.84 10.41
N ARG A 310 23.35 9.64 10.97
CA ARG A 310 23.23 8.37 10.26
C ARG A 310 21.79 8.07 9.85
N ARG A 311 20.79 8.44 10.67
CA ARG A 311 19.37 8.41 10.26
C ARG A 311 19.14 9.31 9.04
N LEU A 312 19.67 10.54 9.05
CA LEU A 312 19.53 11.49 7.95
C LEU A 312 20.25 11.00 6.68
N GLU A 313 21.45 10.46 6.80
CA GLU A 313 22.24 9.89 5.69
C GLU A 313 21.52 8.73 5.00
N ILE A 314 20.99 7.76 5.78
CA ILE A 314 20.21 6.63 5.25
C ILE A 314 18.95 7.15 4.56
N LYS A 315 18.21 8.07 5.22
CA LYS A 315 17.01 8.68 4.65
C LYS A 315 17.30 9.38 3.32
N THR A 316 18.28 10.28 3.27
CA THR A 316 18.60 11.07 2.06
C THR A 316 19.18 10.20 0.95
N THR A 317 19.89 9.11 1.28
CA THR A 317 20.30 8.10 0.30
C THR A 317 19.10 7.39 -0.33
N ALA A 318 18.11 6.99 0.48
CA ALA A 318 16.88 6.38 -0.01
C ALA A 318 16.01 7.35 -0.84
N GLU A 319 15.87 8.61 -0.39
CA GLU A 319 15.20 9.68 -1.14
C GLU A 319 15.86 9.94 -2.51
N ALA A 320 17.20 10.00 -2.56
CA ALA A 320 17.94 10.18 -3.81
C ALA A 320 17.81 8.98 -4.76
N SER A 321 17.80 7.75 -4.21
CA SER A 321 17.60 6.51 -4.97
C SER A 321 16.19 6.46 -5.58
N LEU A 322 15.16 6.76 -4.79
CA LEU A 322 13.77 6.86 -5.27
C LEU A 322 13.63 7.95 -6.33
N LYS A 323 14.23 9.14 -6.14
CA LYS A 323 14.20 10.21 -7.12
C LYS A 323 14.81 9.78 -8.45
N LYS A 324 16.00 9.15 -8.43
CA LYS A 324 16.67 8.63 -9.64
C LYS A 324 15.79 7.63 -10.39
N HIS A 325 15.08 6.75 -9.67
CA HIS A 325 14.14 5.80 -10.25
C HIS A 325 12.90 6.48 -10.86
N LEU A 326 12.32 7.46 -10.16
CA LEU A 326 11.20 8.26 -10.65
C LEU A 326 11.58 9.12 -11.87
N ASP A 327 12.77 9.72 -11.89
CA ASP A 327 13.26 10.50 -13.04
C ASP A 327 13.33 9.61 -14.30
N ALA A 328 13.94 8.41 -14.18
CA ALA A 328 14.04 7.44 -15.27
C ALA A 328 12.68 6.90 -15.75
N LEU A 329 11.73 6.65 -14.84
CA LEU A 329 10.37 6.26 -15.21
C LEU A 329 9.58 7.40 -15.87
N ASN A 330 9.74 8.62 -15.40
CA ASN A 330 9.12 9.80 -16.00
C ASN A 330 9.61 10.04 -17.43
N ASP A 331 10.90 9.80 -17.69
CA ASP A 331 11.46 9.92 -19.03
C ASP A 331 11.01 8.77 -19.96
N ARG A 332 10.68 7.58 -19.42
CA ARG A 332 9.98 6.51 -20.18
C ARG A 332 8.56 6.94 -20.62
N VAL A 333 7.78 7.57 -19.73
CA VAL A 333 6.35 7.83 -19.95
C VAL A 333 6.03 9.23 -20.49
N GLN A 334 7.00 9.89 -21.15
CA GLN A 334 6.78 11.20 -21.76
C GLN A 334 5.62 11.20 -22.77
N PRO A 335 4.81 12.29 -22.84
CA PRO A 335 5.02 13.59 -22.18
C PRO A 335 4.48 13.69 -20.74
N VAL A 336 3.90 12.61 -20.18
CA VAL A 336 3.31 12.61 -18.84
C VAL A 336 4.40 12.60 -17.77
N ARG A 337 4.17 13.24 -16.63
CA ARG A 337 4.99 13.08 -15.43
C ARG A 337 4.15 12.74 -14.19
N PHE A 338 4.71 11.97 -13.27
CA PHE A 338 4.08 11.51 -12.04
C PHE A 338 5.09 11.47 -10.88
N THR A 339 4.58 11.36 -9.66
CA THR A 339 5.37 11.18 -8.44
C THR A 339 4.73 10.10 -7.58
N VAL A 340 5.52 9.52 -6.66
CA VAL A 340 5.05 8.57 -5.65
C VAL A 340 5.44 9.09 -4.27
N GLN A 341 4.55 8.94 -3.30
CA GLN A 341 4.80 9.33 -1.92
C GLN A 341 5.51 8.22 -1.16
N ALA A 342 6.56 8.58 -0.42
CA ALA A 342 7.30 7.69 0.48
C ALA A 342 7.60 8.41 1.79
N ASP A 343 7.33 7.76 2.92
CA ASP A 343 7.61 8.27 4.26
C ASP A 343 8.70 7.43 4.95
N PHE A 344 9.93 7.63 4.46
CA PHE A 344 11.14 7.09 5.10
C PHE A 344 11.24 7.48 6.58
N ALA A 345 10.76 8.67 6.99
CA ALA A 345 10.83 9.12 8.37
C ALA A 345 9.85 8.35 9.28
N GLY A 346 8.65 8.05 8.78
CA GLY A 346 7.68 7.17 9.40
C GLY A 346 8.16 5.71 9.48
N ALA A 347 8.69 5.16 8.38
CA ALA A 347 9.22 3.80 8.35
C ALA A 347 10.39 3.59 9.33
N MET A 348 11.29 4.57 9.44
CA MET A 348 12.44 4.57 10.35
C MET A 348 12.08 4.91 11.81
N LYS A 349 10.82 5.24 12.11
CA LYS A 349 10.36 5.63 13.45
C LYS A 349 10.46 4.46 14.43
N GLY A 350 10.98 4.72 15.63
CA GLY A 350 11.14 3.71 16.69
C GLY A 350 12.26 2.68 16.46
N LYS A 351 12.81 2.56 15.25
CA LYS A 351 13.98 1.73 14.94
C LYS A 351 15.23 2.28 15.68
N ARG A 352 16.06 1.39 16.24
CA ARG A 352 17.12 1.75 17.22
C ARG A 352 18.56 1.44 16.80
N THR A 353 18.76 0.49 15.90
CA THR A 353 20.09 0.11 15.37
C THR A 353 20.20 0.52 13.90
N ILE A 354 21.42 0.74 13.42
CA ILE A 354 21.70 1.12 12.02
C ILE A 354 21.09 0.09 11.05
N ALA A 355 21.25 -1.21 11.33
CA ALA A 355 20.62 -2.28 10.53
C ALA A 355 19.08 -2.16 10.48
N THR A 356 18.41 -1.90 11.61
CA THR A 356 16.94 -1.74 11.64
C THR A 356 16.44 -0.42 11.03
N LEU A 357 17.30 0.59 10.91
CA LEU A 357 17.01 1.84 10.21
C LEU A 357 17.16 1.66 8.70
N GLN A 358 18.21 0.96 8.27
CA GLN A 358 18.51 0.62 6.87
C GLN A 358 17.42 -0.29 6.29
N ASP A 359 17.14 -1.42 6.94
CA ASP A 359 16.08 -2.38 6.56
C ASP A 359 14.70 -1.71 6.39
N ALA A 360 14.37 -0.77 7.27
CA ALA A 360 13.12 -0.01 7.18
C ALA A 360 13.10 0.98 5.99
N ALA A 361 14.22 1.66 5.72
CA ALA A 361 14.35 2.58 4.60
C ALA A 361 14.36 1.85 3.24
N ASP A 362 15.04 0.71 3.16
CA ASP A 362 15.12 -0.11 1.95
C ASP A 362 13.79 -0.82 1.63
N THR A 363 13.05 -1.24 2.67
CA THR A 363 11.68 -1.76 2.54
C THR A 363 10.72 -0.69 1.99
N GLU A 364 10.77 0.52 2.54
CA GLU A 364 9.96 1.65 2.05
C GLU A 364 10.38 2.10 0.64
N LEU A 365 11.67 2.06 0.33
CA LEU A 365 12.20 2.29 -1.02
C LEU A 365 11.68 1.24 -2.00
N ALA A 366 11.69 -0.04 -1.63
CA ALA A 366 11.16 -1.12 -2.45
C ALA A 366 9.66 -0.94 -2.72
N ARG A 367 8.85 -0.63 -1.68
CA ARG A 367 7.43 -0.29 -1.85
C ARG A 367 7.25 0.87 -2.83
N ALA A 368 7.99 1.96 -2.66
CA ALA A 368 7.89 3.13 -3.52
C ALA A 368 8.36 2.85 -4.97
N LYS A 369 9.39 2.01 -5.18
CA LYS A 369 9.77 1.49 -6.50
C LYS A 369 8.64 0.67 -7.13
N ILE A 370 7.98 -0.22 -6.38
CA ILE A 370 6.86 -1.07 -6.83
C ILE A 370 5.68 -0.21 -7.29
N ASP A 371 5.18 0.68 -6.43
CA ASP A 371 4.06 1.57 -6.74
C ASP A 371 4.40 2.49 -7.94
N ALA A 372 5.65 2.95 -8.06
CA ALA A 372 6.11 3.76 -9.20
C ALA A 372 6.16 2.96 -10.52
N ASN A 373 6.63 1.71 -10.49
CA ASN A 373 6.63 0.84 -11.68
C ASN A 373 5.19 0.57 -12.14
N GLN A 374 4.29 0.18 -11.22
CA GLN A 374 2.88 -0.08 -11.53
C GLN A 374 2.17 1.15 -12.11
N LEU A 375 2.42 2.33 -11.56
CA LEU A 375 1.86 3.58 -12.08
C LEU A 375 2.42 3.95 -13.46
N ALA A 376 3.72 3.77 -13.70
CA ALA A 376 4.33 4.01 -15.01
C ALA A 376 3.80 3.04 -16.08
N ASP A 377 3.60 1.76 -15.75
CA ASP A 377 3.06 0.77 -16.68
C ASP A 377 1.58 1.05 -17.01
N LYS A 378 0.79 1.49 -16.02
CA LYS A 378 -0.58 2.00 -16.24
C LYS A 378 -0.60 3.22 -17.15
N ILE A 379 0.31 4.18 -16.93
CA ILE A 379 0.42 5.40 -17.76
C ILE A 379 0.79 5.05 -19.21
N ASP A 380 1.76 4.17 -19.45
CA ASP A 380 2.16 3.80 -20.83
C ASP A 380 1.06 3.02 -21.55
N ALA A 381 0.37 2.10 -20.86
CA ALA A 381 -0.80 1.41 -21.40
C ALA A 381 -1.94 2.39 -21.76
N ASN A 382 -2.23 3.36 -20.90
CA ASN A 382 -3.22 4.40 -21.17
C ASN A 382 -2.80 5.34 -22.30
N LEU A 383 -1.52 5.76 -22.36
CA LEU A 383 -0.97 6.53 -23.48
C LEU A 383 -0.99 5.74 -24.79
N LYS A 384 -0.84 4.41 -24.74
CA LYS A 384 -1.01 3.55 -25.91
C LYS A 384 -2.46 3.55 -26.39
N LEU A 385 -3.45 3.37 -25.51
CA LEU A 385 -4.88 3.46 -25.86
C LEU A 385 -5.25 4.80 -26.53
N ILE A 386 -4.72 5.92 -26.01
CA ILE A 386 -4.95 7.25 -26.60
C ILE A 386 -4.32 7.35 -28.01
N ARG A 387 -3.08 6.88 -28.20
CA ARG A 387 -2.39 6.87 -29.50
C ARG A 387 -3.08 5.96 -30.52
N GLU A 388 -3.56 4.79 -30.10
CA GLU A 388 -4.30 3.85 -30.96
C GLU A 388 -5.67 4.39 -31.40
N ALA A 389 -6.23 5.37 -30.66
CA ALA A 389 -7.49 6.03 -31.01
C ALA A 389 -7.37 7.07 -32.14
N GLY A 390 -6.17 7.44 -32.59
CA GLY A 390 -5.94 8.16 -33.85
C GLY A 390 -6.38 9.64 -33.92
N HIS A 391 -6.78 10.25 -32.81
CA HIS A 391 -7.28 11.64 -32.76
C HIS A 391 -6.53 12.49 -31.72
N ASP A 392 -5.19 12.51 -31.72
CA ASP A 392 -4.33 13.16 -30.71
C ASP A 392 -4.76 14.59 -30.31
N PHE A 393 -5.26 15.38 -31.26
CA PHE A 393 -5.72 16.76 -31.04
C PHE A 393 -6.95 16.87 -30.12
N LEU A 394 -7.70 15.79 -29.91
CA LEU A 394 -8.80 15.71 -28.94
C LEU A 394 -8.34 15.43 -27.51
N PHE A 395 -7.03 15.19 -27.29
CA PHE A 395 -6.48 14.65 -26.03
C PHE A 395 -5.31 15.49 -25.48
N SER A 396 -5.36 16.82 -25.64
CA SER A 396 -4.32 17.75 -25.13
C SER A 396 -4.09 17.69 -23.60
N ASP A 397 -5.01 17.08 -22.86
CA ASP A 397 -4.99 16.82 -21.42
C ASP A 397 -4.40 15.45 -21.03
N LEU A 398 -3.47 14.88 -21.83
CA LEU A 398 -2.79 13.60 -21.60
C LEU A 398 -2.38 13.36 -20.13
N GLN A 399 -1.87 14.39 -19.46
CA GLN A 399 -1.42 14.36 -18.06
C GLN A 399 -2.52 13.96 -17.06
N ALA A 400 -3.79 14.31 -17.35
CA ALA A 400 -4.94 13.89 -16.55
C ALA A 400 -5.54 12.57 -17.05
N LEU A 401 -5.54 12.35 -18.37
CA LEU A 401 -6.12 11.15 -18.99
C LEU A 401 -5.33 9.88 -18.67
N ALA A 402 -4.00 9.93 -18.73
CA ALA A 402 -3.16 8.75 -18.54
C ALA A 402 -3.16 8.20 -17.10
N LEU A 403 -3.65 8.96 -16.13
CA LEU A 403 -3.80 8.54 -14.73
C LEU A 403 -5.16 7.85 -14.44
N LYS A 404 -6.15 7.96 -15.33
CA LYS A 404 -7.48 7.36 -15.17
C LYS A 404 -7.43 5.82 -15.18
N GLU A 405 -8.48 5.19 -14.66
CA GLU A 405 -8.70 3.76 -14.91
C GLU A 405 -8.96 3.51 -16.41
N ALA A 406 -8.53 2.36 -16.90
CA ALA A 406 -8.48 2.10 -18.33
C ALA A 406 -9.88 2.07 -19.00
N ASP A 407 -10.91 1.64 -18.28
CA ASP A 407 -12.28 1.57 -18.82
C ASP A 407 -12.97 2.94 -18.85
N ASP A 408 -12.78 3.73 -17.77
CA ASP A 408 -13.05 5.17 -17.68
C ASP A 408 -12.45 5.94 -18.87
N LEU A 409 -11.21 5.61 -19.22
CA LEU A 409 -10.46 6.24 -20.31
C LEU A 409 -11.02 5.85 -21.68
N LYS A 410 -11.33 4.56 -21.92
CA LYS A 410 -11.97 4.10 -23.17
C LYS A 410 -13.30 4.83 -23.39
N MET A 411 -14.18 4.84 -22.39
CA MET A 411 -15.48 5.52 -22.48
C MET A 411 -15.34 7.02 -22.78
N LEU A 412 -14.32 7.68 -22.21
CA LEU A 412 -14.01 9.08 -22.48
C LEU A 412 -13.46 9.30 -23.91
N ILE A 413 -12.59 8.42 -24.38
CA ILE A 413 -12.05 8.41 -25.76
C ILE A 413 -13.20 8.29 -26.77
N ASP A 414 -14.04 7.27 -26.61
CA ASP A 414 -15.18 6.99 -27.49
C ASP A 414 -16.18 8.15 -27.50
N ALA A 415 -16.47 8.75 -26.33
CA ALA A 415 -17.34 9.90 -26.23
C ALA A 415 -16.79 11.15 -26.93
N ARG A 416 -15.47 11.43 -26.83
CA ARG A 416 -14.83 12.56 -27.52
C ARG A 416 -14.80 12.36 -29.03
N ILE A 417 -14.47 11.16 -29.50
CA ILE A 417 -14.42 10.83 -30.94
C ILE A 417 -15.83 10.86 -31.55
N THR A 418 -16.81 10.25 -30.89
CA THR A 418 -18.22 10.27 -31.33
C THR A 418 -18.74 11.71 -31.45
N LYS A 419 -18.44 12.57 -30.45
CA LYS A 419 -18.81 13.98 -30.49
C LYS A 419 -18.11 14.71 -31.64
N HIS A 420 -16.81 14.54 -31.83
CA HIS A 420 -16.07 15.20 -32.90
C HIS A 420 -16.59 14.81 -34.29
N ASN A 421 -16.83 13.52 -34.52
CA ASN A 421 -17.34 13.01 -35.78
C ASN A 421 -18.76 13.54 -36.08
N ALA A 422 -19.61 13.69 -35.06
CA ALA A 422 -20.92 14.33 -35.21
C ALA A 422 -20.80 15.84 -35.53
N GLU A 423 -19.85 16.56 -34.92
CA GLU A 423 -19.60 17.98 -35.22
C GLU A 423 -19.04 18.20 -36.64
N GLU A 424 -18.16 17.33 -37.15
CA GLU A 424 -17.68 17.41 -38.53
C GLU A 424 -18.77 17.02 -39.55
N GLN A 425 -19.56 15.99 -39.28
CA GLN A 425 -20.70 15.63 -40.13
C GLN A 425 -21.71 16.79 -40.23
N ALA A 426 -22.04 17.44 -39.11
CA ALA A 426 -22.91 18.62 -39.10
C ALA A 426 -22.32 19.81 -39.91
N LYS A 427 -21.00 20.01 -39.91
CA LYS A 427 -20.32 21.02 -40.76
C LYS A 427 -20.37 20.67 -42.24
N ILE A 428 -20.29 19.38 -42.59
CA ILE A 428 -20.42 18.88 -43.97
C ILE A 428 -21.86 19.07 -44.46
N ASP A 429 -22.85 18.66 -43.67
CA ASP A 429 -24.26 18.78 -44.03
C ASP A 429 -24.71 20.24 -44.17
N ALA A 430 -24.24 21.14 -43.28
CA ALA A 430 -24.50 22.57 -43.38
C ALA A 430 -23.91 23.19 -44.67
N LYS A 431 -22.69 22.81 -45.06
CA LYS A 431 -22.07 23.24 -46.33
C LYS A 431 -22.83 22.70 -47.54
N LEU A 432 -23.25 21.44 -47.50
CA LEU A 432 -24.01 20.81 -48.58
C LEU A 432 -25.42 21.42 -48.73
N ALA A 433 -26.06 21.81 -47.62
CA ALA A 433 -27.32 22.55 -47.63
C ALA A 433 -27.14 23.94 -48.26
N ALA A 434 -26.13 24.71 -47.83
CA ALA A 434 -25.86 26.04 -48.38
C ALA A 434 -25.62 26.01 -49.91
N ALA A 435 -24.79 25.09 -50.39
CA ALA A 435 -24.53 24.92 -51.83
C ALA A 435 -25.79 24.53 -52.63
N ARG A 436 -26.71 23.73 -52.05
CA ARG A 436 -28.00 23.39 -52.67
C ARG A 436 -28.96 24.57 -52.75
N ASP A 437 -28.93 25.46 -51.77
CA ASP A 437 -29.76 26.67 -51.77
C ASP A 437 -29.19 27.74 -52.72
N GLU A 438 -27.87 27.83 -52.84
CA GLU A 438 -27.16 28.70 -53.81
C GLU A 438 -27.46 28.28 -55.26
N ILE A 439 -27.35 26.97 -55.58
CA ILE A 439 -27.77 26.42 -56.88
C ILE A 439 -29.25 26.72 -57.16
N ARG A 440 -30.14 26.58 -56.17
CA ARG A 440 -31.57 26.88 -56.34
C ARG A 440 -31.82 28.36 -56.65
N GLN A 441 -31.06 29.27 -56.05
CA GLN A 441 -31.15 30.70 -56.36
C GLN A 441 -30.64 31.01 -57.78
N GLU A 442 -29.55 30.38 -58.22
CA GLU A 442 -29.10 30.47 -59.62
C GLU A 442 -30.13 29.92 -60.63
N GLU A 443 -30.74 28.76 -60.35
CA GLU A 443 -31.78 28.18 -61.21
C GLU A 443 -33.03 29.07 -61.26
N GLN A 444 -33.45 29.66 -60.14
CA GLN A 444 -34.56 30.60 -60.11
C GLN A 444 -34.25 31.88 -60.89
N ALA A 445 -33.03 32.42 -60.79
CA ALA A 445 -32.61 33.57 -61.60
C ALA A 445 -32.65 33.25 -63.12
N LYS A 446 -32.10 32.09 -63.52
CA LYS A 446 -32.10 31.63 -64.93
C LYS A 446 -33.52 31.35 -65.44
N ALA A 447 -34.43 30.85 -64.59
CA ALA A 447 -35.82 30.61 -64.94
C ALA A 447 -36.64 31.91 -65.13
N VAL A 448 -36.39 32.94 -64.31
CA VAL A 448 -37.02 34.27 -64.48
C VAL A 448 -36.59 34.91 -65.79
N ASP A 449 -35.30 34.80 -66.15
CA ASP A 449 -34.76 35.34 -67.41
C ASP A 449 -35.34 34.63 -68.66
N GLN A 450 -35.65 33.33 -68.55
CA GLN A 450 -36.30 32.57 -69.63
C GLN A 450 -37.82 32.76 -69.72
N ALA A 451 -38.49 33.21 -68.65
CA ALA A 451 -39.95 33.40 -68.62
C ALA A 451 -40.44 34.63 -69.42
N ALA A 452 -39.55 35.45 -69.97
CA ALA A 452 -39.86 36.71 -70.67
C ALA A 452 -40.42 36.54 -72.12
N LYS A 453 -41.18 35.46 -72.41
CA LYS A 453 -41.86 35.23 -73.70
C LYS A 453 -43.30 34.69 -73.50
N PRO A 454 -44.34 35.43 -73.93
CA PRO A 454 -45.74 35.07 -73.64
C PRO A 454 -46.42 34.25 -74.75
N VAL A 455 -47.37 33.38 -74.34
CA VAL A 455 -48.47 32.84 -75.17
C VAL A 455 -49.73 32.78 -74.30
N GLU A 456 -50.91 32.82 -74.92
CA GLU A 456 -52.16 33.36 -74.34
C GLU A 456 -53.25 32.29 -74.03
N GLN A 457 -54.36 32.73 -73.42
CA GLN A 457 -55.47 31.89 -72.90
C GLN A 457 -56.61 31.66 -73.91
N THR A 458 -57.47 30.63 -73.66
CA THR A 458 -58.95 30.55 -73.87
C THR A 458 -59.40 29.06 -73.92
N ALA A 459 -60.68 28.64 -73.83
CA ALA A 459 -61.82 29.04 -72.97
C ALA A 459 -62.90 27.90 -72.92
N LYS A 460 -63.89 28.01 -72.01
CA LYS A 460 -65.00 27.05 -71.69
C LYS A 460 -66.20 27.13 -72.70
N PRO A 461 -67.43 26.58 -72.49
CA PRO A 461 -68.06 25.76 -71.41
C PRO A 461 -69.01 24.61 -71.90
N VAL A 462 -70.08 24.28 -71.14
CA VAL A 462 -71.24 23.36 -71.39
C VAL A 462 -71.12 21.90 -70.87
N GLU A 463 -72.03 21.33 -70.06
CA GLU A 463 -72.84 21.91 -68.94
C GLU A 463 -73.27 20.88 -67.84
N GLN A 464 -74.52 20.36 -67.78
CA GLN A 464 -75.12 19.70 -66.58
C GLN A 464 -76.25 18.68 -66.87
N GLU A 465 -76.43 17.66 -66.01
CA GLU A 465 -77.74 17.27 -65.41
C GLU A 465 -77.56 16.47 -64.08
N ALA A 466 -78.64 16.06 -63.38
CA ALA A 466 -78.61 15.88 -61.90
C ALA A 466 -79.27 14.61 -61.30
N SER A 467 -78.91 14.29 -60.05
CA SER A 467 -79.63 13.37 -59.14
C SER A 467 -79.39 13.73 -57.65
N LYS A 468 -80.15 13.16 -56.71
CA LYS A 468 -80.25 13.61 -55.29
C LYS A 468 -79.99 12.50 -54.24
N ALA A 469 -79.29 12.87 -53.15
CA ALA A 469 -79.49 12.33 -51.79
C ALA A 469 -78.95 13.32 -50.73
N ALA A 470 -79.45 13.25 -49.49
CA ALA A 470 -79.15 14.11 -48.33
C ALA A 470 -79.39 13.31 -47.01
N PRO A 471 -79.14 13.79 -45.77
CA PRO A 471 -78.64 15.09 -45.28
C PRO A 471 -77.25 14.97 -44.55
N SER A 472 -76.50 16.01 -44.15
CA SER A 472 -76.76 17.38 -43.63
C SER A 472 -77.21 17.41 -42.15
N ALA A 473 -76.79 18.32 -41.25
CA ALA A 473 -75.93 19.53 -41.31
C ALA A 473 -75.08 19.63 -40.00
N SER A 474 -74.42 20.70 -39.51
CA SER A 474 -74.11 22.11 -39.90
C SER A 474 -73.11 22.70 -38.86
N THR A 475 -72.39 23.83 -39.01
CA THR A 475 -71.80 24.59 -40.14
C THR A 475 -70.92 25.73 -39.57
N GLY A 476 -69.66 25.88 -40.01
CA GLY A 476 -68.85 27.11 -39.85
C GLY A 476 -67.81 27.11 -38.70
N LEU A 477 -66.76 27.95 -38.73
CA LEU A 477 -66.30 28.87 -39.78
C LEU A 477 -64.75 29.02 -39.74
N ARG A 478 -64.13 29.62 -40.77
CA ARG A 478 -62.67 29.83 -40.86
C ARG A 478 -62.19 31.10 -40.16
N THR A 479 -61.07 30.99 -39.44
CA THR A 479 -59.95 31.96 -39.42
C THR A 479 -58.66 31.20 -39.07
N GLY A 480 -57.49 31.79 -39.37
CA GLY A 480 -56.18 31.16 -39.12
C GLY A 480 -55.36 31.85 -38.03
N CYS A 481 -54.03 31.84 -38.21
CA CYS A 481 -52.97 32.34 -37.31
C CYS A 481 -52.41 31.31 -36.30
N TYR A 482 -51.21 31.61 -35.78
CA TYR A 482 -50.35 30.73 -34.99
C TYR A 482 -50.86 30.53 -33.56
N GLY A 483 -50.76 29.30 -33.03
CA GLY A 483 -50.96 29.08 -31.59
C GLY A 483 -50.93 27.61 -31.15
N ARG A 484 -49.92 27.26 -30.33
CA ARG A 484 -49.82 26.11 -29.39
C ARG A 484 -50.18 24.70 -29.90
N THR A 485 -49.20 23.81 -29.85
CA THR A 485 -49.41 22.36 -29.79
C THR A 485 -50.28 21.96 -28.59
N PRO A 486 -51.06 20.86 -28.69
CA PRO A 486 -51.93 20.41 -27.62
C PRO A 486 -51.14 19.93 -26.39
N THR A 487 -51.69 20.17 -25.20
CA THR A 487 -51.12 19.66 -23.95
C THR A 487 -51.15 18.14 -23.91
N ALA A 488 -49.98 17.52 -23.92
CA ALA A 488 -49.84 16.10 -23.63
C ALA A 488 -50.43 15.79 -22.25
N LYS A 489 -51.12 14.64 -22.12
CA LYS A 489 -51.41 14.09 -20.79
C LYS A 489 -50.07 13.86 -20.08
N GLN A 490 -49.89 14.41 -18.89
CA GLN A 490 -48.70 14.17 -18.08
C GLN A 490 -48.67 12.70 -17.68
N THR A 491 -47.93 11.89 -18.43
CA THR A 491 -47.50 10.56 -17.99
C THR A 491 -46.50 10.73 -16.86
N ARG A 492 -46.63 9.94 -15.78
CA ARG A 492 -45.64 9.86 -14.71
C ARG A 492 -44.25 9.62 -15.34
N PRO A 493 -43.23 10.46 -15.06
CA PRO A 493 -41.86 10.18 -15.50
C PRO A 493 -41.40 8.80 -15.03
N THR A 494 -40.50 8.17 -15.77
CA THR A 494 -39.96 6.87 -15.33
C THR A 494 -39.18 7.04 -14.03
N ASP A 495 -39.12 6.02 -13.20
CA ASP A 495 -38.40 6.09 -11.91
C ASP A 495 -36.93 6.48 -12.10
N ARG A 496 -36.32 6.07 -13.22
CA ARG A 496 -34.99 6.53 -13.63
C ARG A 496 -34.93 8.04 -13.87
N GLN A 497 -35.87 8.62 -14.61
CA GLN A 497 -35.94 10.07 -14.86
C GLN A 497 -36.18 10.87 -13.57
N ILE A 498 -36.88 10.30 -12.59
CA ILE A 498 -37.06 10.91 -11.26
C ILE A 498 -35.71 10.92 -10.51
N ILE A 499 -35.01 9.78 -10.49
CA ILE A 499 -33.68 9.65 -9.87
C ILE A 499 -32.67 10.59 -10.55
N ASP A 500 -32.61 10.63 -11.88
CA ASP A 500 -31.72 11.52 -12.65
C ASP A 500 -31.96 13.00 -12.31
N CYS A 501 -33.22 13.42 -12.19
CA CYS A 501 -33.60 14.79 -11.85
C CYS A 501 -33.15 15.18 -10.44
N LEU A 502 -33.38 14.30 -9.45
CA LEU A 502 -32.98 14.52 -8.05
C LEU A 502 -31.44 14.50 -7.90
N THR A 503 -30.77 13.56 -8.57
CA THR A 503 -29.30 13.43 -8.66
C THR A 503 -28.67 14.73 -9.16
N LEU A 504 -29.20 15.29 -10.26
CA LEU A 504 -28.75 16.56 -10.83
C LEU A 504 -29.04 17.77 -9.93
N GLN A 505 -30.25 17.83 -9.35
CA GLN A 505 -30.71 18.96 -8.54
C GLN A 505 -29.97 19.08 -7.20
N PHE A 506 -29.75 17.94 -6.51
CA PHE A 506 -29.11 17.89 -5.20
C PHE A 506 -27.60 17.59 -5.26
N ARG A 507 -27.06 17.25 -6.45
CA ARG A 507 -25.64 16.96 -6.71
C ARG A 507 -25.08 15.82 -5.83
N VAL A 508 -25.90 14.80 -5.61
CA VAL A 508 -25.55 13.56 -4.91
C VAL A 508 -25.65 12.38 -5.86
N HIS A 509 -24.95 11.29 -5.56
CA HIS A 509 -24.95 10.07 -6.39
C HIS A 509 -26.30 9.33 -6.33
N ASP A 510 -26.67 8.68 -7.44
CA ASP A 510 -27.90 7.90 -7.63
C ASP A 510 -28.27 7.03 -6.42
N SER A 511 -27.29 6.31 -5.86
CA SER A 511 -27.51 5.42 -4.71
C SER A 511 -28.03 6.13 -3.47
N LYS A 512 -27.62 7.40 -3.26
CA LYS A 512 -28.07 8.21 -2.12
C LYS A 512 -29.45 8.81 -2.34
N VAL A 513 -29.80 9.10 -3.61
CA VAL A 513 -31.17 9.44 -4.00
C VAL A 513 -32.11 8.25 -3.80
N ILE A 514 -31.68 7.04 -4.18
CA ILE A 514 -32.45 5.81 -3.98
C ILE A 514 -32.64 5.52 -2.48
N GLU A 515 -31.60 5.68 -1.66
CA GLU A 515 -31.70 5.59 -0.20
C GLU A 515 -32.77 6.55 0.35
N TRP A 516 -32.72 7.83 0.00
CA TRP A 516 -33.73 8.81 0.40
C TRP A 516 -35.15 8.48 -0.05
N LEU A 517 -35.31 7.95 -1.28
CA LEU A 517 -36.62 7.54 -1.81
C LEU A 517 -37.20 6.29 -1.13
N LEU A 518 -36.37 5.46 -0.49
CA LEU A 518 -36.79 4.31 0.30
C LEU A 518 -37.15 4.70 1.75
N ASP A 519 -36.45 5.68 2.32
CA ASP A 519 -36.69 6.19 3.68
C ASP A 519 -37.83 7.23 3.77
N MET A 520 -38.47 7.61 2.65
CA MET A 520 -39.55 8.60 2.62
C MET A 520 -40.89 8.05 3.17
N ASP A 521 -41.38 8.63 4.28
CA ASP A 521 -42.77 8.46 4.72
C ASP A 521 -43.72 9.23 3.78
N LEU A 522 -44.22 8.52 2.77
CA LEU A 522 -45.16 9.04 1.79
C LEU A 522 -46.55 9.36 2.39
N GLU A 523 -46.96 8.73 3.49
CA GLU A 523 -48.22 9.05 4.16
C GLU A 523 -48.10 10.35 4.96
N ALA A 524 -46.97 10.60 5.63
CA ALA A 524 -46.68 11.89 6.26
C ALA A 524 -46.65 13.01 5.21
N ALA A 525 -45.93 12.83 4.11
CA ALA A 525 -45.85 13.82 3.03
C ALA A 525 -47.22 14.11 2.38
N SER A 526 -48.08 13.11 2.21
CA SER A 526 -49.46 13.32 1.71
C SER A 526 -50.30 14.14 2.70
N ARG A 527 -50.24 13.80 3.99
CA ARG A 527 -50.97 14.52 5.06
C ARG A 527 -50.47 15.96 5.24
N GLU A 528 -49.18 16.21 5.05
CA GLU A 528 -48.62 17.57 5.07
C GLU A 528 -49.15 18.40 3.90
N MET A 529 -49.19 17.87 2.67
CA MET A 529 -49.82 18.56 1.54
C MET A 529 -51.33 18.76 1.74
N GLU A 530 -52.07 17.79 2.28
CA GLU A 530 -53.50 17.93 2.60
C GLU A 530 -53.77 19.01 3.66
N SER A 531 -52.78 19.35 4.50
CA SER A 531 -52.86 20.46 5.46
C SER A 531 -52.50 21.84 4.88
N ALA A 532 -52.04 21.88 3.62
CA ALA A 532 -51.51 23.08 2.96
C ALA A 532 -52.43 23.66 1.86
N PHE A 533 -53.66 23.16 1.72
CA PHE A 533 -54.65 23.56 0.71
C PHE A 533 -56.00 23.99 1.30
#